data_AF-A0A383ZR86-F1
#
_entry.id   AF-A0A383ZR86-F1
#
_cell.length_a   1.000
_cell.length_b   1.000
_cell.length_c   1.000
_cell.angle_alpha   90.00
_cell.angle_beta   90.00
_cell.angle_gamma   90.00
#
_symmetry.space_group_name_H-M   'P 1'
#
loop_
_entity.id
_entity.type
_entity.pdbx_description
1 polymer ?
#
loop_
_entity_poly.entity_id
_entity_poly.type
_entity_poly.pdbx_seq_one_letter_code
_entity_poly.pdbx_strand_id
1 'polypeptide(L)'
;MGPRARPALLLLILLRTVATQGRSPRSHSLRFLFMGASEPDLGLPLFEALGYVDDQLFVSYDHESRRVEPRAPWRWGRATSQLWLQLSQSLKGWDHMFIVDFWTIMDNHNQSKVTKLGVLPESHTLQVILGCEVQEDNSTRGFWKYGYDGQDHLEFRPEMLDWRAAEPRAQTTKLEWEVNKIRAKQNRAYLERDCPEQLRRLLELGRGALDQQALPLVKVTHHVASAVTTLRCQALNFYPQDITMRWLKDRQPLDAKDVEPEDVLPNGDGTYQGWVALAVLPGEEQRYSCQVEHPGLDQPLTATWGGAAGDYVLAECE
;
A
#
# COMPACT_ATOMS: atom_id res chain seq x y z
N MET A 1 69.68 35.47 5.95
CA MET A 1 68.58 36.45 5.81
C MET A 1 67.83 36.07 4.55
N GLY A 2 66.51 35.80 4.65
CA GLY A 2 65.67 35.31 3.52
C GLY A 2 65.53 36.34 2.38
N PRO A 3 64.58 36.22 1.41
CA PRO A 3 63.42 35.32 1.30
C PRO A 3 63.33 34.66 -0.11
N ARG A 4 62.39 33.78 -0.45
CA ARG A 4 61.05 34.11 -0.97
C ARG A 4 60.25 32.82 -1.13
N ALA A 5 59.29 32.61 -0.23
CA ALA A 5 58.18 31.72 -0.48
C ALA A 5 57.29 32.35 -1.56
N ARG A 6 57.00 31.61 -2.63
CA ARG A 6 55.86 31.89 -3.51
C ARG A 6 54.71 31.02 -3.02
N PRO A 7 53.54 31.58 -2.69
CA PRO A 7 52.39 30.76 -2.32
C PRO A 7 51.84 30.11 -3.58
N ALA A 8 51.88 28.78 -3.65
CA ALA A 8 51.13 28.03 -4.64
C ALA A 8 49.65 28.10 -4.24
N LEU A 9 48.87 28.85 -5.02
CA LEU A 9 47.41 28.88 -4.94
C LEU A 9 46.90 27.48 -5.37
N LEU A 10 46.54 26.63 -4.42
CA LEU A 10 45.73 25.43 -4.72
C LEU A 10 44.26 25.85 -4.80
N LEU A 11 43.75 25.91 -6.03
CA LEU A 11 42.33 26.10 -6.32
C LEU A 11 41.60 24.78 -6.05
N LEU A 12 40.97 24.64 -4.88
CA LEU A 12 40.05 23.53 -4.58
C LEU A 12 38.72 23.77 -5.29
N ILE A 13 38.51 23.12 -6.43
CA ILE A 13 37.21 23.07 -7.10
C ILE A 13 36.32 22.11 -6.30
N LEU A 14 35.38 22.66 -5.54
CA LEU A 14 34.29 21.89 -4.93
C LEU A 14 33.31 21.47 -6.03
N LEU A 15 33.44 20.24 -6.51
CA LEU A 15 32.41 19.58 -7.30
C LEU A 15 31.19 19.37 -6.39
N ARG A 16 30.17 20.22 -6.54
CA ARG A 16 28.84 19.94 -5.99
C ARG A 16 28.28 18.77 -6.79
N THR A 17 28.26 17.58 -6.20
CA THR A 17 27.45 16.48 -6.68
C THR A 17 25.99 16.92 -6.57
N VAL A 18 25.36 17.19 -7.70
CA VAL A 18 23.89 17.22 -7.77
C VAL A 18 23.44 15.84 -7.35
N ALA A 19 22.82 15.75 -6.17
CA ALA A 19 22.05 14.57 -5.81
C ALA A 19 20.90 14.52 -6.80
N THR A 20 21.03 13.71 -7.84
CA THR A 20 19.87 13.24 -8.60
C THR A 20 19.01 12.53 -7.57
N GLN A 21 17.86 13.12 -7.22
CA GLN A 21 16.79 12.42 -6.51
C GLN A 21 16.52 11.17 -7.35
N GLY A 22 17.08 10.04 -6.91
CA GLY A 22 16.91 8.77 -7.60
C GLY A 22 15.44 8.46 -7.56
N ARG A 23 14.82 8.33 -8.73
CA ARG A 23 13.52 7.69 -8.87
C ARG A 23 13.61 6.38 -8.09
N SER A 24 12.73 6.17 -7.11
CA SER A 24 12.69 4.92 -6.36
C SER A 24 12.70 3.74 -7.34
N PRO A 25 13.48 2.67 -7.07
CA PRO A 25 13.46 1.48 -7.91
C PRO A 25 12.01 1.03 -8.07
N ARG A 26 11.60 0.79 -9.32
CA ARG A 26 10.23 0.39 -9.64
C ARG A 26 10.06 -1.07 -9.22
N SER A 27 9.56 -1.27 -7.99
CA SER A 27 9.15 -2.59 -7.52
C SER A 27 7.69 -2.84 -7.87
N HIS A 28 7.33 -4.12 -8.01
CA HIS A 28 5.96 -4.54 -8.21
C HIS A 28 5.56 -5.54 -7.14
N SER A 29 4.30 -5.51 -6.71
CA SER A 29 3.81 -6.41 -5.66
C SER A 29 2.53 -7.15 -6.06
N LEU A 30 2.39 -8.38 -5.60
CA LEU A 30 1.14 -9.13 -5.61
C LEU A 30 0.81 -9.45 -4.17
N ARG A 31 -0.34 -8.96 -3.68
CA ARG A 31 -0.80 -9.19 -2.32
C ARG A 31 -2.24 -9.67 -2.30
N PHE A 32 -2.51 -10.62 -1.42
CA PHE A 32 -3.84 -11.10 -1.10
C PHE A 32 -4.14 -10.79 0.36
N LEU A 33 -5.31 -10.20 0.59
CA LEU A 33 -5.85 -9.93 1.91
C LEU A 33 -7.05 -10.85 2.11
N PHE A 34 -7.02 -11.62 3.18
CA PHE A 34 -8.14 -12.45 3.62
C PHE A 34 -8.65 -11.90 4.93
N MET A 35 -9.96 -11.90 5.08
CA MET A 35 -10.61 -11.47 6.31
C MET A 35 -11.81 -12.34 6.58
N GLY A 36 -12.02 -12.60 7.86
CA GLY A 36 -13.18 -13.35 8.30
C GLY A 36 -13.51 -13.11 9.74
N ALA A 37 -14.78 -13.34 10.08
CA ALA A 37 -15.32 -13.19 11.42
C ALA A 37 -16.02 -14.47 11.83
N SER A 38 -15.84 -14.90 13.09
CA SER A 38 -16.57 -16.03 13.62
C SER A 38 -18.01 -15.61 13.87
N GLU A 39 -18.95 -16.26 13.20
CA GLU A 39 -20.37 -16.07 13.44
C GLU A 39 -20.89 -17.11 14.44
N PRO A 40 -21.31 -16.68 15.64
CA PRO A 40 -21.68 -17.62 16.70
C PRO A 40 -22.93 -18.46 16.39
N ASP A 41 -23.77 -18.02 15.46
CA ASP A 41 -25.04 -18.64 15.09
C ASP A 41 -24.98 -19.46 13.78
N LEU A 42 -24.03 -19.17 12.87
CA LEU A 42 -23.91 -19.83 11.56
C LEU A 42 -22.93 -21.01 11.55
N GLY A 43 -22.05 -21.12 12.55
CA GLY A 43 -21.11 -22.24 12.70
C GLY A 43 -19.98 -22.29 11.65
N LEU A 44 -19.92 -21.33 10.72
CA LEU A 44 -18.82 -21.10 9.78
C LEU A 44 -18.46 -19.60 9.79
N PRO A 45 -17.17 -19.24 9.66
CA PRO A 45 -16.79 -17.85 9.60
C PRO A 45 -17.20 -17.23 8.26
N LEU A 46 -17.59 -15.96 8.27
CA LEU A 46 -17.60 -15.15 7.05
C LEU A 46 -16.18 -15.11 6.51
N PHE A 47 -16.00 -15.20 5.18
CA PHE A 47 -14.69 -15.10 4.56
C PHE A 47 -14.78 -14.30 3.26
N GLU A 48 -13.90 -13.31 3.17
CA GLU A 48 -13.68 -12.53 1.95
C GLU A 48 -12.18 -12.52 1.64
N ALA A 49 -11.85 -12.56 0.36
CA ALA A 49 -10.49 -12.42 -0.13
C ALA A 49 -10.40 -11.35 -1.22
N LEU A 50 -9.41 -10.47 -1.09
CA LEU A 50 -9.11 -9.40 -2.03
C LEU A 50 -7.70 -9.60 -2.57
N GLY A 51 -7.50 -9.45 -3.88
CA GLY A 51 -6.20 -9.52 -4.53
C GLY A 51 -5.83 -8.19 -5.17
N TYR A 52 -4.61 -7.74 -4.90
CA TYR A 52 -4.05 -6.49 -5.42
C TYR A 52 -2.78 -6.76 -6.21
N VAL A 53 -2.64 -6.09 -7.35
CA VAL A 53 -1.37 -5.92 -8.07
C VAL A 53 -0.97 -4.48 -7.86
N ASP A 54 0.22 -4.28 -7.29
CA ASP A 54 0.63 -3.01 -6.70
C ASP A 54 -0.45 -2.55 -5.71
N ASP A 55 -1.07 -1.40 -5.94
CA ASP A 55 -2.18 -0.91 -5.11
C ASP A 55 -3.54 -1.01 -5.81
N GLN A 56 -3.63 -1.69 -6.96
CA GLN A 56 -4.89 -1.88 -7.68
C GLN A 56 -5.59 -3.20 -7.33
N LEU A 57 -6.81 -3.10 -6.82
CA LEU A 57 -7.70 -4.24 -6.61
C LEU A 57 -8.09 -4.87 -7.95
N PHE A 58 -7.68 -6.11 -8.19
CA PHE A 58 -7.96 -6.79 -9.46
C PHE A 58 -8.93 -7.96 -9.33
N VAL A 59 -9.08 -8.53 -8.14
CA VAL A 59 -9.96 -9.67 -7.87
C VAL A 59 -10.55 -9.57 -6.48
N SER A 60 -11.80 -9.99 -6.34
CA SER A 60 -12.42 -10.29 -5.05
C SER A 60 -13.02 -11.69 -5.05
N TYR A 61 -13.11 -12.32 -3.89
CA TYR A 61 -13.79 -13.57 -3.66
C TYR A 61 -14.63 -13.49 -2.41
N ASP A 62 -15.85 -14.01 -2.51
CA ASP A 62 -16.83 -14.05 -1.44
C ASP A 62 -17.22 -15.50 -1.14
N HIS A 63 -17.17 -15.88 0.14
CA HIS A 63 -17.47 -17.23 0.61
C HIS A 63 -18.94 -17.61 0.44
N GLU A 64 -19.88 -16.66 0.61
CA GLU A 64 -21.31 -16.98 0.51
C GLU A 64 -21.69 -17.37 -0.91
N SER A 65 -21.32 -16.53 -1.88
CA SER A 65 -21.57 -16.77 -3.30
C SER A 65 -20.62 -17.81 -3.92
N ARG A 66 -19.47 -18.06 -3.28
CA ARG A 66 -18.35 -18.87 -3.81
C ARG A 66 -17.87 -18.38 -5.18
N ARG A 67 -18.02 -17.08 -5.45
CA ARG A 67 -17.66 -16.45 -6.72
C ARG A 67 -16.36 -15.69 -6.62
N VAL A 68 -15.58 -15.80 -7.68
CA VAL A 68 -14.40 -14.99 -7.92
C VAL A 68 -14.83 -13.94 -8.93
N GLU A 69 -14.67 -12.66 -8.59
CA GLU A 69 -15.14 -11.55 -9.41
C GLU A 69 -13.95 -10.67 -9.83
N PRO A 70 -13.83 -10.33 -11.13
CA PRO A 70 -12.81 -9.41 -11.58
C PRO A 70 -13.17 -8.00 -11.13
N ARG A 71 -12.18 -7.27 -10.60
CA ARG A 71 -12.35 -5.88 -10.13
C ARG A 71 -11.57 -4.87 -10.98
N ALA A 72 -10.49 -5.30 -11.61
CA ALA A 72 -9.70 -4.42 -12.47
C ALA A 72 -10.41 -4.09 -13.79
N PRO A 73 -10.16 -2.90 -14.36
CA PRO A 73 -10.75 -2.48 -15.63
C PRO A 73 -10.13 -3.17 -16.86
N TRP A 74 -8.97 -3.82 -16.73
CA TRP A 74 -8.35 -4.52 -17.85
C TRP A 74 -9.10 -5.81 -18.21
N ARG A 75 -9.13 -6.10 -19.51
CA ARG A 75 -9.96 -7.19 -20.06
C ARG A 75 -9.31 -8.56 -19.85
N TRP A 76 -10.04 -9.44 -19.17
CA TRP A 76 -9.75 -10.87 -19.14
C TRP A 76 -10.18 -11.53 -20.47
N GLY A 77 -9.26 -11.59 -21.44
CA GLY A 77 -9.49 -12.21 -22.75
C GLY A 77 -9.46 -13.76 -22.74
N ARG A 78 -9.51 -14.40 -23.91
CA ARG A 78 -9.44 -15.88 -24.02
C ARG A 78 -8.12 -16.46 -23.49
N ALA A 79 -7.00 -15.75 -23.68
CA ALA A 79 -5.68 -16.15 -23.19
C ALA A 79 -5.55 -16.11 -21.65
N THR A 80 -6.43 -15.38 -20.97
CA THR A 80 -6.40 -15.24 -19.51
C THR A 80 -7.28 -16.27 -18.80
N SER A 81 -7.96 -17.15 -19.55
CA SER A 81 -8.86 -18.16 -18.98
C SER A 81 -8.13 -19.15 -18.06
N GLN A 82 -6.89 -19.52 -18.40
CA GLN A 82 -6.07 -20.41 -17.57
C GLN A 82 -5.58 -19.71 -16.29
N LEU A 83 -5.08 -18.48 -16.41
CA LEU A 83 -4.66 -17.67 -15.25
C LEU A 83 -5.84 -17.46 -14.29
N TRP A 84 -7.02 -17.13 -14.85
CA TRP A 84 -8.24 -16.96 -14.08
C TRP A 84 -8.69 -18.25 -13.38
N LEU A 85 -8.61 -19.39 -14.07
CA LEU A 85 -8.93 -20.69 -13.49
C LEU A 85 -7.98 -21.04 -12.34
N GLN A 86 -6.67 -20.83 -12.53
CA GLN A 86 -5.67 -21.06 -11.48
C GLN A 86 -5.92 -20.15 -10.28
N LEU A 87 -6.09 -18.85 -10.49
CA LEU A 87 -6.42 -17.90 -9.43
C LEU A 87 -7.70 -18.29 -8.69
N SER A 88 -8.74 -18.70 -9.42
CA SER A 88 -10.01 -19.12 -8.83
C SER A 88 -9.87 -20.37 -7.97
N GLN A 89 -9.04 -21.32 -8.40
CA GLN A 89 -8.72 -22.52 -7.63
C GLN A 89 -7.89 -22.17 -6.39
N SER A 90 -6.89 -21.28 -6.51
CA SER A 90 -6.09 -20.82 -5.38
C SER A 90 -6.93 -20.13 -4.31
N LEU A 91 -7.82 -19.22 -4.69
CA LEU A 91 -8.71 -18.53 -3.74
C LEU A 91 -9.65 -19.49 -3.01
N LYS A 92 -10.21 -20.49 -3.70
CA LYS A 92 -11.01 -21.55 -3.07
C LYS A 92 -10.17 -22.44 -2.15
N GLY A 93 -8.92 -22.72 -2.51
CA GLY A 93 -7.99 -23.46 -1.66
C GLY A 93 -7.64 -22.68 -0.38
N TRP A 94 -7.37 -21.38 -0.52
CA TRP A 94 -7.08 -20.49 0.60
C TRP A 94 -8.28 -20.26 1.51
N ASP A 95 -9.50 -20.22 0.99
CA ASP A 95 -10.73 -20.20 1.80
C ASP A 95 -10.77 -21.41 2.77
N HIS A 96 -10.56 -22.63 2.25
CA HIS A 96 -10.52 -23.83 3.10
C HIS A 96 -9.35 -23.78 4.10
N MET A 97 -8.16 -23.36 3.66
CA MET A 97 -7.00 -23.20 4.54
C MET A 97 -7.28 -22.20 5.66
N PHE A 98 -7.85 -21.05 5.32
CA PHE A 98 -8.18 -19.98 6.25
C PHE A 98 -9.15 -20.44 7.32
N ILE A 99 -10.21 -21.17 6.94
CA ILE A 99 -11.19 -21.69 7.91
C ILE A 99 -10.54 -22.65 8.91
N VAL A 100 -9.69 -23.56 8.42
CA VAL A 100 -8.95 -24.49 9.28
C VAL A 100 -8.04 -23.72 10.22
N ASP A 101 -7.28 -22.76 9.70
CA ASP A 101 -6.37 -21.93 10.50
C ASP A 101 -7.10 -21.11 11.56
N PHE A 102 -8.23 -20.51 11.20
CA PHE A 102 -9.07 -19.71 12.10
C PHE A 102 -9.57 -20.57 13.27
N TRP A 103 -10.09 -21.76 12.97
CA TRP A 103 -10.54 -22.67 14.02
C TRP A 103 -9.42 -23.17 14.92
N THR A 104 -8.25 -23.50 14.36
CA THR A 104 -7.08 -23.87 15.16
C THR A 104 -6.66 -22.73 16.09
N ILE A 105 -6.62 -21.49 15.59
CA ILE A 105 -6.27 -20.32 16.40
C ILE A 105 -7.31 -20.11 17.51
N MET A 106 -8.61 -20.14 17.21
CA MET A 106 -9.68 -20.01 18.22
C MET A 106 -9.58 -21.12 19.29
N ASP A 107 -9.42 -22.37 18.88
CA ASP A 107 -9.31 -23.52 19.78
C ASP A 107 -8.09 -23.37 20.70
N ASN A 108 -6.95 -22.90 20.17
CA ASN A 108 -5.73 -22.64 20.95
C ASN A 108 -5.87 -21.44 21.93
N HIS A 109 -6.87 -20.59 21.74
CA HIS A 109 -7.28 -19.55 22.70
C HIS A 109 -8.33 -20.04 23.72
N ASN A 110 -8.78 -21.29 23.62
CA ASN A 110 -9.92 -21.85 24.35
C ASN A 110 -11.24 -21.10 24.07
N GLN A 111 -11.37 -20.51 22.88
CA GLN A 111 -12.57 -19.81 22.44
C GLN A 111 -13.51 -20.77 21.72
N SER A 112 -14.81 -20.65 21.97
CA SER A 112 -15.81 -21.58 21.42
C SER A 112 -16.26 -21.18 20.02
N LYS A 113 -16.42 -22.16 19.13
CA LYS A 113 -16.99 -21.99 17.78
C LYS A 113 -18.49 -21.68 17.77
N VAL A 114 -19.18 -21.91 18.89
CA VAL A 114 -20.64 -21.77 19.03
C VAL A 114 -20.96 -21.11 20.36
N THR A 115 -21.95 -20.22 20.37
CA THR A 115 -22.47 -19.62 21.61
C THR A 115 -22.97 -20.70 22.57
N LYS A 116 -22.44 -20.72 23.80
CA LYS A 116 -23.02 -21.55 24.87
C LYS A 116 -24.28 -20.87 25.41
N LEU A 117 -25.35 -21.64 25.62
CA LEU A 117 -26.61 -21.12 26.17
C LEU A 117 -26.36 -20.40 27.51
N GLY A 118 -26.71 -19.11 27.59
CA GLY A 118 -26.50 -18.28 28.78
C GLY A 118 -25.16 -17.53 28.84
N VAL A 119 -24.32 -17.60 27.80
CA VAL A 119 -23.10 -16.80 27.64
C VAL A 119 -23.29 -15.80 26.50
N LEU A 120 -22.75 -14.58 26.64
CA LEU A 120 -22.74 -13.60 25.55
C LEU A 120 -21.94 -14.17 24.36
N PRO A 121 -22.43 -14.05 23.12
CA PRO A 121 -21.66 -14.47 21.95
C PRO A 121 -20.37 -13.65 21.84
N GLU A 122 -19.22 -14.32 21.85
CA GLU A 122 -17.93 -13.69 21.50
C GLU A 122 -17.68 -13.92 20.01
N SER A 123 -17.50 -12.83 19.27
CA SER A 123 -17.12 -12.87 17.86
C SER A 123 -15.66 -12.45 17.73
N HIS A 124 -14.89 -13.29 17.05
CA HIS A 124 -13.48 -13.08 16.76
C HIS A 124 -13.28 -12.80 15.30
N THR A 125 -12.13 -12.21 14.97
CA THR A 125 -11.74 -11.95 13.59
C THR A 125 -10.38 -12.54 13.30
N LEU A 126 -10.22 -13.09 12.10
CA LEU A 126 -8.93 -13.47 11.55
C LEU A 126 -8.69 -12.68 10.28
N GLN A 127 -7.48 -12.14 10.15
CA GLN A 127 -7.01 -11.46 8.96
C GLN A 127 -5.71 -12.12 8.51
N VAL A 128 -5.56 -12.34 7.21
CA VAL A 128 -4.31 -12.88 6.64
C VAL A 128 -3.87 -11.98 5.51
N ILE A 129 -2.61 -11.61 5.50
CA ILE A 129 -1.99 -10.92 4.36
C ILE A 129 -0.82 -11.77 3.87
N LEU A 130 -0.85 -12.13 2.59
CA LEU A 130 0.22 -12.90 1.96
C LEU A 130 0.50 -12.38 0.56
N GLY A 131 1.74 -12.53 0.11
CA GLY A 131 2.14 -11.99 -1.17
C GLY A 131 3.63 -11.97 -1.40
N CYS A 132 4.02 -11.35 -2.50
CA CYS A 132 5.40 -11.18 -2.90
C CYS A 132 5.61 -9.79 -3.51
N GLU A 133 6.83 -9.29 -3.35
CA GLU A 133 7.34 -8.11 -4.01
C GLU A 133 8.51 -8.53 -4.90
N VAL A 134 8.53 -8.09 -6.16
CA VAL A 134 9.62 -8.32 -7.11
C VAL A 134 10.28 -6.98 -7.42
N GLN A 135 11.56 -6.90 -7.12
CA GLN A 135 12.40 -5.74 -7.36
C GLN A 135 12.95 -5.72 -8.79
N GLU A 136 13.49 -4.58 -9.23
CA GLU A 136 14.09 -4.43 -10.57
C GLU A 136 15.23 -5.42 -10.86
N ASP A 137 15.99 -5.80 -9.83
CA ASP A 137 17.07 -6.80 -9.91
C ASP A 137 16.55 -8.25 -9.94
N ASN A 138 15.23 -8.44 -10.05
CA ASN A 138 14.50 -9.70 -9.92
C ASN A 138 14.61 -10.36 -8.54
N SER A 139 15.19 -9.70 -7.54
CA SER A 139 15.08 -10.19 -6.17
C SER A 139 13.62 -10.20 -5.73
N THR A 140 13.24 -11.23 -5.01
CA THR A 140 11.87 -11.43 -4.55
C THR A 140 11.82 -11.43 -3.04
N ARG A 141 10.85 -10.74 -2.47
CA ARG A 141 10.53 -10.78 -1.05
C ARG A 141 9.12 -11.31 -0.85
N GLY A 142 9.00 -12.46 -0.19
CA GLY A 142 7.71 -13.02 0.22
C GLY A 142 7.29 -12.58 1.61
N PHE A 143 5.98 -12.49 1.86
CA PHE A 143 5.42 -12.26 3.19
C PHE A 143 4.14 -13.09 3.38
N TRP A 144 3.91 -13.50 4.63
CA TRP A 144 2.68 -14.18 5.04
C TRP A 144 2.45 -13.91 6.53
N LYS A 145 1.39 -13.19 6.86
CA LYS A 145 1.08 -12.75 8.23
C LYS A 145 -0.36 -13.05 8.59
N TYR A 146 -0.59 -13.35 9.85
CA TYR A 146 -1.89 -13.55 10.47
C TYR A 146 -2.07 -12.48 11.55
N GLY A 147 -3.21 -11.79 11.50
CA GLY A 147 -3.71 -10.95 12.56
C GLY A 147 -4.96 -11.58 13.18
N TYR A 148 -5.06 -11.53 14.50
CA TYR A 148 -6.17 -12.08 15.27
C TYR A 148 -6.78 -10.98 16.14
N ASP A 149 -8.09 -10.75 16.06
CA ASP A 149 -8.79 -9.66 16.74
C ASP A 149 -8.14 -8.28 16.52
N GLY A 150 -7.69 -8.04 15.28
CA GLY A 150 -7.04 -6.78 14.85
C GLY A 150 -5.62 -6.57 15.38
N GLN A 151 -4.99 -7.59 15.99
CA GLN A 151 -3.60 -7.54 16.48
C GLN A 151 -2.72 -8.52 15.71
N ASP A 152 -1.42 -8.21 15.56
CA ASP A 152 -0.45 -9.14 15.00
C ASP A 152 -0.43 -10.45 15.80
N HIS A 153 -0.47 -11.60 15.11
CA HIS A 153 -0.54 -12.92 15.75
C HIS A 153 0.62 -13.83 15.34
N LEU A 154 0.75 -14.15 14.04
CA LEU A 154 1.82 -15.00 13.50
C LEU A 154 2.41 -14.42 12.21
N GLU A 155 3.72 -14.47 12.05
CA GLU A 155 4.44 -14.06 10.83
C GLU A 155 5.34 -15.19 10.34
N PHE A 156 5.15 -15.62 9.09
CA PHE A 156 5.99 -16.66 8.49
C PHE A 156 7.37 -16.11 8.14
N ARG A 157 8.41 -16.90 8.41
CA ARG A 157 9.80 -16.55 8.08
C ARG A 157 10.34 -17.57 7.06
N PRO A 158 10.25 -17.27 5.74
CA PRO A 158 10.63 -18.20 4.68
C PRO A 158 12.06 -18.72 4.80
N GLU A 159 12.99 -17.89 5.27
CA GLU A 159 14.41 -18.20 5.41
C GLU A 159 14.66 -19.28 6.46
N MET A 160 13.88 -19.27 7.55
CA MET A 160 14.00 -20.20 8.67
C MET A 160 13.00 -21.37 8.62
N LEU A 161 12.02 -21.33 7.70
CA LEU A 161 10.94 -22.31 7.62
C LEU A 161 10.20 -22.48 8.95
N ASP A 162 9.89 -21.36 9.59
CA ASP A 162 9.22 -21.30 10.90
C ASP A 162 8.34 -20.04 11.01
N TRP A 163 7.70 -19.86 12.17
CA TRP A 163 6.81 -18.74 12.41
C TRP A 163 7.30 -17.89 13.59
N ARG A 164 7.13 -16.58 13.51
CA ARG A 164 7.28 -15.67 14.64
C ARG A 164 5.92 -15.47 15.30
N ALA A 165 5.81 -15.84 16.58
CA ALA A 165 4.68 -15.51 17.42
C ALA A 165 4.81 -14.05 17.90
N ALA A 166 3.79 -13.23 17.66
CA ALA A 166 3.77 -11.83 18.10
C ALA A 166 3.37 -11.70 19.58
N GLU A 167 2.63 -12.69 20.10
CA GLU A 167 2.16 -12.73 21.49
C GLU A 167 2.27 -14.15 22.08
N PRO A 168 2.27 -14.30 23.42
CA PRO A 168 2.36 -15.61 24.06
C PRO A 168 1.26 -16.59 23.65
N ARG A 169 0.04 -16.10 23.38
CA ARG A 169 -1.10 -16.94 22.98
C ARG A 169 -0.92 -17.56 21.58
N ALA A 170 -0.13 -16.93 20.71
CA ALA A 170 0.21 -17.45 19.39
C ALA A 170 1.20 -18.63 19.42
N GLN A 171 1.90 -18.85 20.55
CA GLN A 171 2.95 -19.85 20.66
C GLN A 171 2.44 -21.29 20.45
N THR A 172 1.22 -21.59 20.91
CA THR A 172 0.62 -22.92 20.75
C THR A 172 0.44 -23.26 19.28
N THR A 173 -0.19 -22.36 18.52
CA THR A 173 -0.39 -22.51 17.06
C THR A 173 0.94 -22.57 16.32
N LYS A 174 1.93 -21.73 16.70
CA LYS A 174 3.29 -21.80 16.14
C LYS A 174 3.88 -23.21 16.27
N LEU A 175 3.86 -23.77 17.48
CA LEU A 175 4.43 -25.10 17.72
C LEU A 175 3.71 -26.17 16.91
N GLU A 176 2.38 -26.12 16.86
CA GLU A 176 1.55 -27.06 16.08
C GLU A 176 1.90 -27.03 14.59
N TRP A 177 2.00 -25.85 13.99
CA TRP A 177 2.37 -25.69 12.57
C TRP A 177 3.82 -26.08 12.27
N GLU A 178 4.71 -26.04 13.28
CA GLU A 178 6.12 -26.38 13.13
C GLU A 178 6.44 -27.86 13.38
N VAL A 179 5.50 -28.64 13.93
CA VAL A 179 5.66 -30.10 14.10
C VAL A 179 6.03 -30.77 12.78
N ASN A 180 5.37 -30.35 11.69
CA ASN A 180 5.65 -30.84 10.36
C ASN A 180 6.08 -29.71 9.41
N LYS A 181 7.29 -29.83 8.87
CA LYS A 181 7.85 -28.84 7.93
C LYS A 181 7.17 -28.83 6.55
N ILE A 182 6.22 -29.71 6.26
CA ILE A 182 5.46 -29.71 4.99
C ILE A 182 4.77 -28.36 4.76
N ARG A 183 4.05 -27.83 5.77
CA ARG A 183 3.36 -26.54 5.67
C ARG A 183 4.34 -25.41 5.34
N ALA A 184 5.44 -25.31 6.10
CA ALA A 184 6.46 -24.29 5.86
C ALA A 184 7.10 -24.40 4.47
N LYS A 185 7.38 -25.62 3.99
CA LYS A 185 7.95 -25.85 2.65
C LYS A 185 6.96 -25.45 1.54
N GLN A 186 5.67 -25.76 1.70
CA GLN A 186 4.63 -25.37 0.73
C GLN A 186 4.44 -23.85 0.70
N ASN A 187 4.37 -23.21 1.87
CA ASN A 187 4.25 -21.76 1.97
C ASN A 187 5.43 -21.05 1.30
N ARG A 188 6.66 -21.52 1.58
CA ARG A 188 7.86 -20.97 0.93
C ARG A 188 7.84 -21.18 -0.59
N ALA A 189 7.49 -22.38 -1.05
CA ALA A 189 7.42 -22.67 -2.49
C ALA A 189 6.43 -21.74 -3.21
N TYR A 190 5.28 -21.45 -2.60
CA TYR A 190 4.34 -20.47 -3.13
C TYR A 190 4.95 -19.07 -3.19
N LEU A 191 5.54 -18.59 -2.09
CA LEU A 191 6.08 -17.23 -1.99
C LEU A 191 7.29 -16.98 -2.90
N GLU A 192 8.17 -17.97 -3.08
CA GLU A 192 9.42 -17.82 -3.85
C GLU A 192 9.25 -18.14 -5.35
N ARG A 193 8.26 -18.96 -5.73
CA ARG A 193 8.05 -19.39 -7.13
C ARG A 193 6.70 -18.97 -7.67
N ASP A 194 5.62 -19.46 -7.08
CA ASP A 194 4.28 -19.34 -7.68
C ASP A 194 3.77 -17.89 -7.67
N CYS A 195 3.98 -17.16 -6.57
CA CYS A 195 3.57 -15.76 -6.45
C CYS A 195 4.31 -14.84 -7.44
N PRO A 196 5.65 -14.87 -7.56
CA PRO A 196 6.37 -14.05 -8.54
C PRO A 196 6.01 -14.39 -9.99
N GLU A 197 5.83 -15.67 -10.30
CA GLU A 197 5.37 -16.11 -11.62
C GLU A 197 3.98 -15.56 -11.94
N GLN A 198 3.06 -15.61 -10.97
CA GLN A 198 1.72 -15.05 -11.11
C GLN A 198 1.75 -13.52 -11.27
N LEU A 199 2.57 -12.82 -10.48
CA LEU A 199 2.75 -11.37 -10.58
C LEU A 199 3.22 -10.97 -11.99
N ARG A 200 4.25 -11.63 -12.54
CA ARG A 200 4.74 -11.33 -13.90
C ARG A 200 3.64 -11.45 -14.96
N ARG A 201 2.83 -12.51 -14.90
CA ARG A 201 1.70 -12.70 -15.83
C ARG A 201 0.62 -11.63 -15.67
N LEU A 202 0.35 -11.21 -14.44
CA LEU A 202 -0.61 -10.14 -14.16
C LEU A 202 -0.11 -8.78 -14.66
N LEU A 203 1.19 -8.48 -14.50
CA LEU A 203 1.82 -7.27 -15.04
C LEU A 203 1.77 -7.25 -16.58
N GLU A 204 2.03 -8.38 -17.23
CA GLU A 204 1.89 -8.50 -18.69
C GLU A 204 0.44 -8.27 -19.15
N LEU A 205 -0.54 -8.77 -18.40
CA LEU A 205 -1.96 -8.60 -18.71
C LEU A 205 -2.44 -7.16 -18.47
N GLY A 206 -2.00 -6.55 -17.36
CA GLY A 206 -2.37 -5.21 -16.97
C GLY A 206 -1.54 -4.12 -17.66
N ARG A 207 -0.59 -4.48 -18.51
CA ARG A 207 0.29 -3.53 -19.21
C ARG A 207 -0.52 -2.41 -19.88
N GLY A 208 -0.07 -1.17 -19.70
CA GLY A 208 -0.79 0.02 -20.15
C GLY A 208 -1.85 0.51 -19.17
N ALA A 209 -2.66 -0.36 -18.57
CA ALA A 209 -3.65 0.03 -17.55
C ALA A 209 -3.01 0.22 -16.16
N LEU A 210 -2.10 -0.68 -15.76
CA LEU A 210 -1.27 -0.55 -14.55
C LEU A 210 -0.21 0.55 -14.67
N ASP A 211 0.21 0.84 -15.89
CA ASP A 211 1.17 1.91 -16.19
C ASP A 211 0.50 3.28 -16.31
N GLN A 212 -0.83 3.32 -16.41
CA GLN A 212 -1.56 4.57 -16.63
C GLN A 212 -1.48 5.41 -15.37
N GLN A 213 -0.88 6.59 -15.50
CA GLN A 213 -0.83 7.58 -14.45
C GLN A 213 -1.99 8.57 -14.63
N ALA A 214 -2.68 8.88 -13.54
CA ALA A 214 -3.65 9.96 -13.51
C ALA A 214 -3.01 11.15 -12.77
N LEU A 215 -2.91 12.27 -13.48
CA LEU A 215 -2.30 13.50 -12.97
C LEU A 215 -3.17 14.11 -11.86
N PRO A 216 -2.58 14.60 -10.75
CA PRO A 216 -3.33 15.25 -9.70
C PRO A 216 -3.89 16.60 -10.16
N LEU A 217 -5.20 16.77 -9.98
CA LEU A 217 -5.83 18.09 -10.06
C LEU A 217 -5.65 18.81 -8.72
N VAL A 218 -4.73 19.76 -8.68
CA VAL A 218 -4.39 20.49 -7.44
C VAL A 218 -5.23 21.75 -7.29
N LYS A 219 -5.85 21.92 -6.12
CA LYS A 219 -6.65 23.09 -5.74
C LYS A 219 -6.24 23.61 -4.37
N VAL A 220 -6.03 24.91 -4.27
CA VAL A 220 -5.81 25.58 -2.98
C VAL A 220 -7.05 26.38 -2.60
N THR A 221 -7.66 25.98 -1.49
CA THR A 221 -8.83 26.64 -0.90
C THR A 221 -8.44 27.31 0.41
N HIS A 222 -9.25 28.25 0.88
CA HIS A 222 -9.08 28.83 2.20
C HIS A 222 -10.41 28.88 2.95
N HIS A 223 -10.33 28.80 4.26
CA HIS A 223 -11.42 29.12 5.16
C HIS A 223 -10.97 30.22 6.12
N VAL A 224 -11.58 31.40 6.02
CA VAL A 224 -11.31 32.50 6.96
C VAL A 224 -12.18 32.34 8.21
N ALA A 225 -11.55 32.39 9.38
CA ALA A 225 -12.19 32.59 10.67
C ALA A 225 -11.60 33.85 11.33
N SER A 226 -12.25 34.38 12.37
CA SER A 226 -11.93 35.70 12.94
C SER A 226 -10.48 35.84 13.45
N ALA A 227 -9.82 34.75 13.82
CA ALA A 227 -8.46 34.75 14.38
C ALA A 227 -7.42 34.07 13.48
N VAL A 228 -7.85 33.26 12.50
CA VAL A 228 -6.97 32.41 11.70
C VAL A 228 -7.59 32.15 10.33
N THR A 229 -6.76 32.14 9.30
CA THR A 229 -7.12 31.63 7.98
C THR A 229 -6.55 30.22 7.85
N THR A 230 -7.39 29.23 7.54
CA THR A 230 -6.93 27.87 7.23
C THR A 230 -6.79 27.74 5.72
N LEU A 231 -5.57 27.49 5.23
CA LEU A 231 -5.32 27.12 3.85
C LEU A 231 -5.39 25.60 3.72
N ARG A 232 -6.06 25.11 2.67
CA ARG A 232 -6.13 23.68 2.35
C ARG A 232 -5.72 23.45 0.90
N CYS A 233 -4.66 22.67 0.72
CA CYS A 233 -4.24 22.18 -0.58
C CYS A 233 -4.80 20.78 -0.80
N GLN A 234 -5.50 20.57 -1.91
CA GLN A 234 -6.12 19.30 -2.26
C GLN A 234 -5.54 18.80 -3.58
N ALA A 235 -5.09 17.56 -3.63
CA ALA A 235 -4.78 16.85 -4.86
C ALA A 235 -5.90 15.84 -5.13
N LEU A 236 -6.52 15.90 -6.31
CA LEU A 236 -7.71 15.10 -6.63
C LEU A 236 -7.46 14.17 -7.82
N ASN A 237 -8.11 13.02 -7.80
CA ASN A 237 -8.22 12.03 -8.88
C ASN A 237 -6.87 11.58 -9.47
N PHE A 238 -5.86 11.39 -8.61
CA PHE A 238 -4.53 10.98 -9.04
C PHE A 238 -4.28 9.49 -8.88
N TYR A 239 -3.31 8.95 -9.63
CA TYR A 239 -2.84 7.58 -9.52
C TYR A 239 -1.40 7.48 -10.06
N PRO A 240 -0.45 6.80 -9.40
CA PRO A 240 -0.59 5.93 -8.22
C PRO A 240 -0.82 6.70 -6.91
N GLN A 241 -1.05 5.97 -5.81
CA GLN A 241 -1.31 6.50 -4.47
C GLN A 241 -0.16 7.38 -3.93
N ASP A 242 1.09 7.04 -4.27
CA ASP A 242 2.26 7.77 -3.80
C ASP A 242 2.24 9.22 -4.33
N ILE A 243 2.17 10.16 -3.40
CA ILE A 243 2.18 11.60 -3.63
C ILE A 243 2.96 12.27 -2.51
N THR A 244 3.49 13.46 -2.75
CA THR A 244 4.10 14.28 -1.70
C THR A 244 3.53 15.68 -1.79
N MET A 245 2.84 16.11 -0.74
CA MET A 245 2.26 17.45 -0.64
C MET A 245 2.95 18.25 0.48
N ARG A 246 3.47 19.45 0.17
CA ARG A 246 4.12 20.29 1.17
C ARG A 246 3.81 21.77 1.00
N TRP A 247 3.74 22.48 2.13
CA TRP A 247 3.62 23.93 2.14
C TRP A 247 4.99 24.60 2.07
N LEU A 248 5.07 25.65 1.27
CA LEU A 248 6.20 26.57 1.20
C LEU A 248 5.76 27.95 1.68
N LYS A 249 6.54 28.57 2.57
CA LYS A 249 6.41 29.98 2.95
C LYS A 249 7.53 30.78 2.29
N ASP A 250 7.19 31.80 1.52
CA ASP A 250 8.15 32.61 0.76
C ASP A 250 9.13 31.75 -0.08
N ARG A 251 8.61 30.66 -0.68
CA ARG A 251 9.34 29.63 -1.45
C ARG A 251 10.32 28.75 -0.65
N GLN A 252 10.26 28.78 0.68
CA GLN A 252 11.03 27.88 1.55
C GLN A 252 10.11 26.82 2.16
N PRO A 253 10.53 25.55 2.26
CA PRO A 253 9.72 24.49 2.85
C PRO A 253 9.48 24.75 4.35
N LEU A 254 8.24 24.51 4.80
CA LEU A 254 7.90 24.52 6.22
C LEU A 254 8.32 23.22 6.91
N ASP A 255 8.57 23.31 8.22
CA ASP A 255 8.81 22.12 9.04
C ASP A 255 7.51 21.31 9.17
N ALA A 256 7.62 19.98 9.14
CA ALA A 256 6.47 19.07 9.24
C ALA A 256 5.64 19.23 10.51
N LYS A 257 6.22 19.79 11.59
CA LYS A 257 5.53 20.07 12.87
C LYS A 257 4.52 21.22 12.79
N ASP A 258 4.67 22.09 11.78
CA ASP A 258 3.87 23.30 11.61
C ASP A 258 2.69 23.07 10.64
N VAL A 259 2.52 21.85 10.13
CA VAL A 259 1.57 21.48 9.09
C VAL A 259 0.73 20.30 9.56
N GLU A 260 -0.57 20.30 9.25
CA GLU A 260 -1.41 19.12 9.51
C GLU A 260 -0.94 17.95 8.62
N PRO A 261 -0.87 16.72 9.16
CA PRO A 261 -0.41 15.56 8.41
C PRO A 261 -1.23 15.35 7.13
N GLU A 262 -0.56 14.83 6.11
CA GLU A 262 -1.18 14.49 4.84
C GLU A 262 -2.11 13.28 5.01
N ASP A 263 -3.37 13.45 4.60
CA ASP A 263 -4.32 12.35 4.50
C ASP A 263 -4.54 12.02 3.02
N VAL A 264 -4.27 10.77 2.63
CA VAL A 264 -4.57 10.22 1.30
C VAL A 264 -5.72 9.22 1.42
N LEU A 265 -6.77 9.44 0.64
CA LEU A 265 -7.98 8.63 0.61
C LEU A 265 -8.21 8.03 -0.78
N PRO A 266 -8.71 6.79 -0.86
CA PRO A 266 -9.10 6.18 -2.12
C PRO A 266 -10.44 6.73 -2.63
N ASN A 267 -10.59 6.76 -3.94
CA ASN A 267 -11.86 6.97 -4.65
C ASN A 267 -12.44 5.63 -5.11
N GLY A 268 -13.76 5.61 -5.35
CA GLY A 268 -14.46 4.41 -5.83
C GLY A 268 -14.11 3.98 -7.26
N ASP A 269 -13.39 4.81 -8.01
CA ASP A 269 -12.96 4.56 -9.39
C ASP A 269 -11.51 4.06 -9.50
N GLY A 270 -10.83 3.83 -8.37
CA GLY A 270 -9.44 3.38 -8.33
C GLY A 270 -8.40 4.50 -8.35
N THR A 271 -8.82 5.77 -8.35
CA THR A 271 -7.92 6.93 -8.13
C THR A 271 -7.84 7.29 -6.64
N TYR A 272 -7.02 8.29 -6.32
CA TYR A 272 -6.82 8.80 -4.96
C TYR A 272 -7.07 10.30 -4.89
N GLN A 273 -7.35 10.77 -3.69
CA GLN A 273 -7.37 12.18 -3.35
C GLN A 273 -6.63 12.38 -2.03
N GLY A 274 -6.04 13.54 -1.82
CA GLY A 274 -5.38 13.86 -0.58
C GLY A 274 -5.34 15.34 -0.30
N TRP A 275 -5.07 15.72 0.94
CA TRP A 275 -4.93 17.11 1.31
C TRP A 275 -3.92 17.34 2.44
N VAL A 276 -3.38 18.56 2.44
CA VAL A 276 -2.62 19.13 3.56
C VAL A 276 -3.20 20.49 3.91
N ALA A 277 -3.26 20.78 5.21
CA ALA A 277 -3.81 22.04 5.70
C ALA A 277 -2.80 22.79 6.58
N LEU A 278 -2.93 24.11 6.57
CA LEU A 278 -2.05 25.02 7.29
C LEU A 278 -2.85 26.19 7.85
N ALA A 279 -2.71 26.43 9.15
CA ALA A 279 -3.22 27.62 9.81
C ALA A 279 -2.25 28.81 9.62
N VAL A 280 -2.75 29.93 9.10
CA VAL A 280 -1.96 31.14 8.86
C VAL A 280 -2.66 32.38 9.42
N LEU A 281 -1.88 33.46 9.61
CA LEU A 281 -2.44 34.75 9.98
C LEU A 281 -3.26 35.32 8.81
N PRO A 282 -4.46 35.88 9.06
CA PRO A 282 -5.22 36.57 8.03
C PRO A 282 -4.40 37.68 7.36
N GLY A 283 -4.39 37.71 6.04
CA GLY A 283 -3.59 38.64 5.23
C GLY A 283 -2.20 38.14 4.82
N GLU A 284 -1.72 37.02 5.39
CA GLU A 284 -0.47 36.39 4.96
C GLU A 284 -0.65 35.31 3.89
N GLU A 285 -1.87 35.04 3.41
CA GLU A 285 -2.20 33.88 2.56
C GLU A 285 -1.31 33.78 1.31
N GLN A 286 -0.99 34.92 0.70
CA GLN A 286 -0.20 35.02 -0.53
C GLN A 286 1.28 34.62 -0.35
N ARG A 287 1.77 34.55 0.90
CA ARG A 287 3.13 34.10 1.21
C ARG A 287 3.26 32.58 1.14
N TYR A 288 2.14 31.87 1.09
CA TYR A 288 2.11 30.42 1.13
C TYR A 288 1.75 29.83 -0.24
N SER A 289 2.46 28.77 -0.61
CA SER A 289 2.20 28.00 -1.82
C SER A 289 2.27 26.52 -1.48
N CYS A 290 1.46 25.71 -2.14
CA CYS A 290 1.47 24.27 -2.02
C CYS A 290 2.27 23.68 -3.17
N GLN A 291 3.28 22.86 -2.86
CA GLN A 291 4.04 22.11 -3.83
C GLN A 291 3.64 20.64 -3.77
N VAL A 292 3.33 20.07 -4.94
CA VAL A 292 2.91 18.69 -5.11
C VAL A 292 3.89 17.97 -6.03
N GLU A 293 4.46 16.88 -5.54
CA GLU A 293 5.27 15.95 -6.32
C GLU A 293 4.48 14.65 -6.50
N HIS A 294 4.43 14.15 -7.74
CA HIS A 294 3.73 12.93 -8.08
C HIS A 294 4.44 12.25 -9.26
N PRO A 295 4.53 10.91 -9.32
CA PRO A 295 5.22 10.20 -10.40
C PRO A 295 4.67 10.46 -11.81
N GLY A 296 3.44 10.97 -11.92
CA GLY A 296 2.84 11.40 -13.18
C GLY A 296 3.25 12.80 -13.63
N LEU A 297 3.82 13.63 -12.75
CA LEU A 297 4.26 14.98 -13.07
C LEU A 297 5.74 14.99 -13.47
N ASP A 298 6.08 15.64 -14.58
CA ASP A 298 7.48 15.82 -15.00
C ASP A 298 8.28 16.71 -14.04
N GLN A 299 7.59 17.69 -13.41
CA GLN A 299 8.16 18.61 -12.44
C GLN A 299 7.17 18.87 -11.29
N PRO A 300 7.65 19.22 -10.09
CA PRO A 300 6.77 19.56 -8.97
C PRO A 300 5.79 20.69 -9.33
N LEU A 301 4.49 20.44 -9.14
CA LEU A 301 3.45 21.44 -9.38
C LEU A 301 3.35 22.38 -8.18
N THR A 302 3.41 23.68 -8.40
CA THR A 302 3.22 24.69 -7.34
C THR A 302 1.92 25.45 -7.55
N ALA A 303 1.03 25.40 -6.57
CA ALA A 303 -0.27 26.06 -6.58
C ALA A 303 -0.38 27.10 -5.45
N THR A 304 -1.04 28.22 -5.73
CA THR A 304 -1.32 29.30 -4.77
C THR A 304 -2.82 29.53 -4.67
N TRP A 305 -3.26 30.14 -3.56
CA TRP A 305 -4.63 30.58 -3.44
C TRP A 305 -4.94 31.69 -4.47
N GLY A 306 -6.02 31.51 -5.23
CA GLY A 306 -6.46 32.47 -6.26
C GLY A 306 -5.78 32.31 -7.62
N GLY A 307 -4.81 31.39 -7.76
CA GLY A 307 -4.23 30.99 -9.05
C GLY A 307 -4.91 29.74 -9.60
N ALA A 308 -5.32 29.76 -10.87
CA ALA A 308 -5.75 28.54 -11.56
C ALA A 308 -4.51 27.69 -11.89
N ALA A 309 -4.44 26.46 -11.39
CA ALA A 309 -3.43 25.47 -11.76
C ALA A 309 -3.71 24.83 -13.15
N GLY A 310 -4.21 25.62 -14.11
CA GLY A 310 -4.69 25.16 -15.42
C GLY A 310 -4.02 25.78 -16.65
N ASP A 311 -3.20 26.82 -16.49
CA ASP A 311 -2.66 27.59 -17.62
C ASP A 311 -1.15 27.39 -17.84
N TYR A 312 -0.65 26.15 -17.77
CA TYR A 312 0.68 25.83 -18.27
C TYR A 312 0.65 24.67 -19.28
N VAL A 313 0.49 25.09 -20.54
CA VAL A 313 1.10 24.55 -21.78
C VAL A 313 0.65 23.15 -22.22
N LEU A 314 -0.42 23.11 -23.02
CA LEU A 314 -0.45 22.25 -24.21
C LEU A 314 0.63 22.79 -25.15
N ALA A 315 1.80 22.16 -25.17
CA ALA A 315 2.74 22.34 -26.28
C ALA A 315 2.17 21.51 -27.44
N GLU A 316 1.57 22.20 -28.41
CA GLU A 316 1.31 21.65 -29.74
C GLU A 316 2.64 21.12 -30.30
N CYS A 317 2.68 19.82 -30.62
CA CYS A 317 3.73 19.28 -31.48
C CYS A 317 3.40 19.67 -32.91
N GLU A 318 4.16 20.60 -33.50
CA GLU A 318 4.38 20.68 -34.96
C GLU A 318 5.29 19.53 -35.44
#